data_AF-A0A380BWZ8-F1
#
_entry.id   AF-A0A380BWZ8-F1
#
_cell.length_a   1.000
_cell.length_b   1.000
_cell.length_c   1.000
_cell.angle_alpha   90.00
_cell.angle_beta   90.00
_cell.angle_gamma   90.00
#
_symmetry.space_group_name_H-M   'P 1'
#
loop_
_entity.id
_entity.type
_entity.pdbx_description
1 polymer ?
#
loop_
_entity_poly.entity_id
_entity_poly.type
_entity_poly.pdbx_seq_one_letter_code
_entity_poly.pdbx_strand_id
1 'polypeptide(L)'
;MDIGKRYFAIMPASSFEGLDGEVVFFEEKRLKIEVLPKPQINTTVENLPEHFKGKDWYAVKNLITGNRHWLHSKNYQISEICSSEL
;
A
#
# COMPACT_ATOMS: atom_id res chain seq x y z
N MET A 1 8.51 4.83 4.77
CA MET A 1 7.36 5.57 5.30
C MET A 1 7.28 5.33 6.79
N ASP A 2 6.96 6.35 7.58
CA ASP A 2 6.94 6.26 9.04
C ASP A 2 5.53 6.00 9.58
N ILE A 3 5.42 5.23 10.67
CA ILE A 3 4.16 4.92 11.35
C ILE A 3 3.50 6.21 11.86
N GLY A 4 2.18 6.31 11.71
CA GLY A 4 1.37 7.46 12.13
C GLY A 4 1.41 8.64 11.14
N LYS A 5 2.31 8.62 10.15
CA LYS A 5 2.32 9.62 9.09
C LYS A 5 1.35 9.30 7.97
N ARG A 6 0.98 10.34 7.23
CA ARG A 6 0.04 10.29 6.12
C ARG A 6 0.75 10.56 4.80
N TYR A 7 0.32 9.86 3.75
CA TYR A 7 0.94 9.93 2.44
C TYR A 7 -0.10 9.97 1.34
N PHE A 8 0.27 10.61 0.23
CA PHE A 8 -0.37 10.42 -1.06
C PHE A 8 0.42 9.39 -1.86
N ALA A 9 -0.26 8.34 -2.32
CA ALA A 9 0.34 7.26 -3.08
C ALA A 9 -0.35 7.13 -4.44
N ILE A 10 0.44 7.17 -5.52
CA ILE A 10 -0.02 7.04 -6.91
C ILE A 10 0.59 5.77 -7.48
N MET A 11 -0.25 4.79 -7.84
CA MET A 11 0.15 3.68 -8.70
C MET A 11 -0.07 4.14 -10.14
N PRO A 12 0.99 4.32 -10.94
CA PRO A 12 0.84 4.71 -12.34
C PRO A 12 0.01 3.68 -13.12
N ALA A 13 -0.72 4.14 -14.13
CA ALA A 13 -1.32 3.22 -15.08
C ALA A 13 -0.23 2.36 -15.74
N SER A 14 -0.53 1.08 -15.96
CA SER A 14 0.40 0.16 -16.58
C SER A 14 -0.32 -0.87 -17.44
N SER A 15 0.42 -1.54 -18.31
CA SER A 15 -0.10 -2.66 -19.07
C SER A 15 0.98 -3.72 -19.24
N PHE A 16 0.56 -4.96 -19.43
CA PHE A 16 1.45 -6.05 -19.82
C PHE A 16 0.74 -7.00 -20.78
N GLU A 17 1.54 -7.69 -21.59
CA GLU A 17 1.07 -8.75 -22.49
C GLU A 17 0.88 -10.04 -21.70
N GLY A 18 -0.34 -10.56 -21.73
CA GLY A 18 -0.73 -11.84 -21.15
C GLY A 18 -0.17 -13.01 -21.94
N LEU A 19 -0.34 -14.21 -21.39
CA LEU A 19 0.25 -15.42 -21.98
C LEU A 19 -0.40 -15.79 -23.32
N ASP A 20 -1.64 -15.36 -23.56
CA ASP A 20 -2.40 -15.62 -24.78
C ASP A 20 -2.40 -14.43 -25.75
N GLY A 21 -1.51 -13.44 -25.52
CA GLY A 21 -1.33 -12.26 -26.38
C GLY A 21 -2.35 -11.15 -26.14
N GLU A 22 -3.22 -11.28 -25.15
CA GLU A 22 -4.10 -10.20 -24.71
C GLU A 22 -3.32 -9.15 -23.92
N VAL A 23 -3.65 -7.87 -24.08
CA VAL A 23 -3.04 -6.81 -23.26
C VAL A 23 -3.94 -6.53 -22.05
N VAL A 24 -3.39 -6.71 -20.85
CA VAL A 24 -4.07 -6.39 -19.60
C VAL A 24 -3.69 -4.97 -19.19
N PHE A 25 -4.70 -4.13 -18.96
CA PHE A 25 -4.53 -2.75 -18.54
C PHE A 25 -4.87 -2.57 -17.06
N PHE A 26 -4.05 -1.82 -16.37
CA PHE A 26 -4.26 -1.39 -14.99
C PHE A 26 -4.36 0.13 -14.99
N GLU A 27 -5.49 0.64 -14.55
CA GLU A 27 -5.69 2.08 -14.42
C GLU A 27 -4.84 2.66 -13.30
N GLU A 28 -4.57 3.97 -13.42
CA GLU A 28 -3.91 4.71 -12.34
C GLU A 28 -4.77 4.67 -11.07
N LYS A 29 -4.12 4.43 -9.93
CA LYS A 29 -4.79 4.43 -8.63
C LYS A 29 -4.17 5.44 -7.68
N ARG A 30 -4.99 6.34 -7.16
CA ARG A 30 -4.60 7.37 -6.18
C ARG A 30 -5.14 7.05 -4.80
N LEU A 31 -4.30 7.15 -3.78
CA LEU A 31 -4.67 6.84 -2.40
C LEU A 31 -4.16 7.92 -1.44
N LYS A 32 -5.02 8.40 -0.55
CA LYS A 32 -4.63 9.06 0.70
C LYS A 32 -4.56 7.99 1.79
N ILE A 33 -3.40 7.75 2.38
CA ILE A 33 -3.19 6.67 3.36
C ILE A 33 -2.53 7.17 4.64
N GLU A 34 -2.78 6.46 5.74
CA GLU A 34 -2.02 6.55 6.98
C GLU A 34 -1.29 5.24 7.23
N VAL A 35 -0.02 5.30 7.62
CA VAL A 35 0.80 4.12 7.92
C VAL A 35 0.50 3.64 9.33
N LEU A 36 0.15 2.37 9.45
CA LEU A 36 -0.15 1.70 10.70
C LEU A 36 1.05 0.88 11.18
N PRO A 37 1.16 0.60 12.49
CA PRO A 37 2.08 -0.42 12.98
C PRO A 37 1.72 -1.78 12.35
N LYS A 38 2.74 -2.55 11.97
CA LYS A 38 2.52 -3.95 11.57
C LYS A 38 1.96 -4.72 12.76
N PRO A 39 1.01 -5.66 12.53
CA PRO A 39 0.51 -6.51 13.60
C PRO A 39 1.68 -7.25 14.26
N GLN A 40 1.69 -7.27 15.58
CA GLN A 40 2.62 -8.10 16.33
C GLN A 40 2.18 -9.55 16.23
N ILE A 41 3.14 -10.47 16.24
CA ILE A 41 2.88 -11.90 16.23
C ILE A 41 2.48 -12.29 17.66
N ASN A 42 1.22 -12.68 17.86
CA ASN A 42 0.73 -13.28 19.09
C ASN A 42 0.57 -14.78 18.83
N THR A 43 0.84 -15.62 19.84
CA THR A 43 0.81 -17.10 19.78
C THR A 43 -0.53 -17.72 19.34
N THR A 44 -1.58 -16.92 19.14
CA THR A 44 -2.93 -17.35 18.76
C THR A 44 -3.27 -17.04 17.30
N VAL A 45 -2.43 -16.27 16.59
CA VAL A 45 -2.65 -15.85 15.20
C VAL A 45 -1.46 -16.33 14.37
N GLU A 46 -1.73 -16.91 13.20
CA GLU A 46 -0.67 -17.32 12.28
C GLU A 46 0.37 -16.21 12.10
N ASN A 47 1.64 -16.60 12.10
CA ASN A 47 2.76 -15.68 11.95
C ASN A 47 2.57 -14.84 10.68
N LEU A 48 2.85 -13.53 10.78
CA LEU A 48 2.88 -12.67 9.60
C LEU A 48 3.85 -13.28 8.56
N PRO A 49 3.40 -13.55 7.32
CA PRO A 49 4.27 -14.09 6.28
C PRO A 49 5.54 -13.26 6.12
N GLU A 50 6.67 -13.93 5.90
CA GLU A 50 7.99 -13.27 5.92
C GLU A 50 8.11 -12.09 4.95
N HIS A 51 7.50 -12.18 3.78
CA HIS A 51 7.52 -11.11 2.79
C HIS A 51 6.88 -9.82 3.32
N PHE A 52 5.83 -9.90 4.15
CA PHE A 52 5.23 -8.72 4.78
C PHE A 52 6.09 -8.11 5.88
N LYS A 53 7.11 -8.82 6.38
CA LYS A 53 8.11 -8.23 7.30
C LYS A 53 9.08 -7.31 6.55
N GLY A 54 9.18 -7.44 5.23
CA GLY A 54 10.06 -6.62 4.38
C GLY A 54 9.83 -5.11 4.52
N LYS A 55 10.90 -4.34 4.31
CA LYS A 55 10.92 -2.86 4.43
C LYS A 55 10.03 -2.14 3.40
N ASP A 56 9.67 -2.83 2.33
CA ASP A 56 8.86 -2.27 1.24
C ASP A 56 7.35 -2.48 1.47
N TRP A 57 6.98 -3.31 2.46
CA TRP A 57 5.59 -3.62 2.81
C TRP A 57 5.13 -2.84 4.04
N TYR A 58 3.97 -2.21 3.94
CA TYR A 58 3.40 -1.35 4.98
C TYR A 58 1.94 -1.72 5.23
N ALA A 59 1.54 -1.82 6.50
CA ALA A 59 0.14 -1.85 6.86
C ALA A 59 -0.38 -0.41 6.78
N VAL A 60 -1.47 -0.18 6.06
CA VAL A 60 -2.01 1.17 5.84
C VAL A 60 -3.52 1.21 6.01
N LYS A 61 -4.04 2.39 6.37
CA LYS A 61 -5.47 2.71 6.32
C LYS A 61 -5.72 3.66 5.16
N ASN A 62 -6.64 3.33 4.28
CA ASN A 62 -7.16 4.27 3.29
C ASN A 62 -8.00 5.33 4.01
N LEU A 63 -7.67 6.60 3.84
CA LEU A 63 -8.32 7.72 4.53
C LEU A 63 -9.68 8.08 3.91
N ILE A 64 -9.94 7.68 2.66
CA ILE A 64 -11.21 7.91 1.96
C ILE A 64 -12.21 6.81 2.35
N THR A 65 -11.81 5.53 2.23
CA THR A 65 -12.72 4.40 2.45
C THR A 65 -12.69 3.85 3.87
N GLY A 66 -11.68 4.19 4.67
CA GLY A 66 -11.46 3.63 6.00
C GLY A 66 -10.83 2.23 6.01
N ASN A 67 -10.71 1.58 4.86
CA ASN A 67 -10.24 0.19 4.74
C ASN A 67 -8.76 0.04 5.10
N ARG A 68 -8.45 -1.03 5.84
CA ARG A 68 -7.06 -1.42 6.18
C ARG A 68 -6.56 -2.47 5.21
N HIS A 69 -5.35 -2.29 4.69
CA HIS A 69 -4.75 -3.23 3.74
C HIS A 69 -3.22 -3.13 3.77
N TRP A 70 -2.56 -4.07 3.09
CA TRP A 70 -1.12 -4.02 2.85
C TRP A 70 -0.81 -3.22 1.59
N LEU A 71 0.21 -2.36 1.67
CA LEU A 71 0.73 -1.61 0.55
C LEU A 71 2.20 -1.95 0.31
N HIS A 72 2.53 -2.32 -0.92
CA HIS A 72 3.90 -2.51 -1.37
C HIS A 72 4.41 -1.23 -2.01
N SER A 73 5.31 -0.53 -1.33
CA SER A 73 5.76 0.82 -1.69
C SER A 73 6.39 0.93 -3.08
N LYS A 74 7.02 -0.13 -3.59
CA LYS A 74 7.64 -0.12 -4.93
C LYS A 74 6.63 0.02 -6.08
N ASN A 75 5.34 -0.25 -5.82
CA ASN A 75 4.30 -0.13 -6.84
C ASN A 75 3.73 1.30 -6.92
N TYR A 76 4.20 2.21 -6.06
CA TYR A 76 3.64 3.54 -5.91
C TYR A 76 4.72 4.62 -5.93
N GLN A 77 4.39 5.76 -6.52
CA GLN A 77 5.04 7.04 -6.23
C GLN A 77 4.42 7.60 -4.96
N ILE A 78 5.24 7.91 -3.96
CA ILE A 78 4.79 8.24 -2.60
C ILE A 78 5.32 9.60 -2.19
N SER A 79 4.44 10.48 -1.73
CA SER A 79 4.78 11.76 -1.10
C SER A 79 4.09 11.89 0.27
N GLU A 80 4.79 12.43 1.26
CA GLU A 80 4.20 12.75 2.57
C GLU A 80 3.23 13.93 2.42
N ILE A 81 2.08 13.88 3.09
CA ILE A 81 1.10 14.98 3.09
C ILE A 81 1.00 15.59 4.48
N CYS A 82 0.91 16.92 4.53
CA CYS A 82 0.75 17.65 5.78
C CYS A 82 -0.74 17.70 6.16
N SER A 83 -1.06 17.74 7.47
CA SER A 83 -2.43 17.68 7.98
C SER A 83 -3.37 18.77 7.46
N SER A 84 -2.84 19.83 6.84
CA SER A 84 -3.60 20.93 6.22
C SER A 84 -4.17 20.62 4.83
N GLU A 85 -3.82 19.48 4.22
CA GLU A 85 -4.19 19.12 2.83
C GLU A 85 -5.27 18.01 2.75
N LEU A 86 -5.95 17.75 3.88
CA LEU A 86 -6.97 16.72 4.01
C LEU A 86 -8.38 17.21 3.71
#